data_AF-A0A7V9DFV0-F1
#
_entry.id   AF-A0A7V9DFV0-F1
#
_cell.length_a   1.000
_cell.length_b   1.000
_cell.length_c   1.000
_cell.angle_alpha   90.00
_cell.angle_beta   90.00
_cell.angle_gamma   90.00
#
_symmetry.space_group_name_H-M   'P 1'
#
loop_
_entity.id
_entity.type
_entity.pdbx_description
1 polymer ?
#
loop_
_entity_poly.entity_id
_entity_poly.type
_entity_poly.pdbx_seq_one_letter_code
_entity_poly.pdbx_strand_id
1 'polypeptide(L)' 'MGPFSVECLRCGHVREFLPGPSRSTDAEECPRCGYSGWAYSSELSERTRKLLRDLPVERRRIRSL' A
#
# COMPACT_ATOMS: atom_id res chain seq x y z
N MET A 1 1.50 15.92 13.79
CA MET A 1 1.65 14.57 13.19
C MET A 1 2.31 14.77 11.85
N GLY A 2 3.53 14.26 11.68
CA GLY A 2 4.28 14.44 10.43
C GLY A 2 3.62 13.75 9.24
N PRO A 3 4.03 14.02 8.00
CA PRO A 3 3.52 13.32 6.85
C PRO A 3 3.82 11.83 6.99
N PHE A 4 2.79 11.00 6.91
CA PHE A 4 2.96 9.55 6.83
C PHE A 4 3.23 9.20 5.36
N SER A 5 3.95 8.12 5.11
CA SER A 5 4.06 7.57 3.76
C SER A 5 3.30 6.27 3.70
N VAL A 6 2.60 6.06 2.59
CA VAL A 6 1.95 4.79 2.27
C VAL A 6 2.54 4.26 0.98
N GLU A 7 2.67 2.94 0.91
CA GLU A 7 3.26 2.22 -0.21
C GLU A 7 2.20 1.29 -0.83
N CYS A 8 2.07 1.37 -2.15
CA CYS A 8 1.16 0.52 -2.90
C CYS A 8 1.68 -0.91 -2.80
N LEU A 9 0.84 -1.81 -2.29
CA LEU A 9 1.27 -3.19 -2.11
C LEU A 9 1.59 -3.81 -3.47
N ARG A 10 0.86 -3.49 -4.56
CA ARG A 10 1.08 -4.07 -5.90
C ARG A 10 2.43 -3.73 -6.50
N CYS A 11 2.77 -2.45 -6.60
CA CYS A 11 3.94 -1.99 -7.37
C CYS A 11 5.03 -1.30 -6.54
N GLY A 12 4.81 -1.08 -5.23
CA GLY A 12 5.76 -0.40 -4.35
C GLY A 12 5.79 1.13 -4.53
N HIS A 13 4.84 1.71 -5.25
CA HIS A 13 4.75 3.17 -5.38
C HIS A 13 4.46 3.81 -4.02
N VAL A 14 5.26 4.81 -3.63
CA VAL A 14 5.13 5.52 -2.36
C VAL A 14 4.45 6.86 -2.60
N ARG A 15 3.50 7.23 -1.73
CA ARG A 15 2.92 8.58 -1.68
C ARG A 15 2.90 9.10 -0.25
N GLU A 16 2.94 10.41 -0.12
CA GLU A 16 2.67 11.07 1.15
C GLU A 16 1.17 11.00 1.45
N PHE A 17 0.87 10.76 2.72
CA PHE A 17 -0.47 10.62 3.25
C PHE A 17 -0.57 11.47 4.51
N LEU A 18 -1.52 12.39 4.49
CA LEU A 18 -1.90 13.17 5.65
C LEU A 18 -3.20 12.58 6.21
N PRO A 19 -3.16 11.89 7.37
CA PRO A 19 -4.37 11.37 7.98
C PRO A 19 -5.28 12.54 8.33
N GLY A 20 -6.48 12.52 7.76
CA GLY A 20 -7.56 13.45 8.04
C GLY A 20 -8.82 12.67 8.41
N PRO A 21 -9.82 13.33 9.01
CA PRO A 21 -11.01 12.66 9.56
C PRO A 21 -11.83 11.86 8.53
N SER A 22 -11.62 12.08 7.23
CA SER A 22 -12.33 11.41 6.14
C SER A 22 -11.42 10.68 5.13
N ARG A 23 -10.11 10.67 5.33
CA ARG A 23 -9.16 10.05 4.39
C ARG A 23 -8.78 8.66 4.88
N SER A 24 -9.27 7.63 4.19
CA SER A 24 -8.83 6.24 4.37
C SER A 24 -7.69 5.93 3.39
N THR A 25 -6.67 5.19 3.82
CA THR A 25 -5.53 4.81 2.95
C THR A 25 -5.96 3.93 1.77
N ASP A 26 -7.05 3.17 1.93
CA ASP A 26 -7.63 2.25 0.93
C ASP A 26 -8.54 2.93 -0.11
N ALA A 27 -8.91 4.19 0.08
CA ALA A 27 -9.95 4.84 -0.74
C ALA A 27 -9.48 5.26 -2.14
N GLU A 28 -8.17 5.31 -2.37
CA GLU A 28 -7.61 5.82 -3.63
C GLU A 28 -6.81 4.73 -4.34
N GLU A 29 -7.06 4.55 -5.62
CA GLU A 29 -6.29 3.63 -6.46
C GLU A 29 -4.86 4.15 -6.69
N CYS A 30 -3.92 3.22 -6.86
CA CYS A 30 -2.56 3.55 -7.22
C CYS A 30 -2.49 4.14 -8.63
N PRO A 31 -2.00 5.38 -8.82
CA PRO A 31 -1.93 6.02 -10.14
C PRO A 31 -0.96 5.31 -11.10
N ARG A 32 -0.11 4.42 -10.57
CA ARG A 32 0.84 3.63 -11.36
C ARG A 32 0.26 2.33 -11.90
N CYS A 33 -0.71 1.72 -11.21
CA CYS A 33 -1.16 0.35 -11.54
C CYS A 33 -2.65 0.07 -11.31
N GLY A 34 -3.45 1.06 -10.88
CA GLY A 34 -4.88 0.92 -10.62
C GLY A 34 -5.26 0.08 -9.39
N TYR A 35 -4.30 -0.22 -8.51
CA TYR A 35 -4.54 -1.09 -7.35
C TYR A 35 -4.88 -0.28 -6.09
N SER A 36 -5.94 -0.65 -5.37
CA SER A 36 -6.45 0.07 -4.19
C SER A 36 -5.85 -0.38 -2.84
N GLY A 37 -4.94 -1.36 -2.81
CA GLY A 37 -4.32 -1.81 -1.56
C GLY A 37 -3.03 -1.05 -1.20
N TRP A 38 -3.06 -0.37 -0.05
CA TRP A 38 -1.95 0.42 0.50
C TRP A 38 -1.63 0.01 1.93
N ALA A 39 -0.37 0.16 2.34
CA ALA A 39 0.03 0.06 3.74
C ALA A 39 0.98 1.19 4.12
N TYR A 40 1.07 1.53 5.40
CA TYR A 40 2.05 2.50 5.87
C TYR A 40 3.46 1.97 5.60
N SER A 41 4.32 2.82 5.03
CA SER A 41 5.69 2.44 4.72
C SER A 41 6.48 2.03 5.97
N SER A 42 6.11 2.57 7.14
CA SER A 42 6.67 2.17 8.43
C SER A 42 6.30 0.75 8.87
N GLU A 43 5.19 0.20 8.38
CA GLU A 43 4.73 -1.16 8.70
C GLU A 43 5.28 -2.21 7.72
N LEU A 44 5.90 -1.76 6.61
CA LEU A 44 6.50 -2.63 5.61
C LEU A 44 7.98 -2.88 5.91
N SER A 45 8.30 -4.12 6.25
CA SER A 45 9.68 -4.60 6.24
C SER A 45 10.21 -4.76 4.81
N GLU A 46 11.54 -4.71 4.62
CA GLU A 46 12.15 -4.98 3.32
C GLU A 46 11.79 -6.37 2.77
N ARG A 47 11.65 -7.35 3.66
CA ARG A 47 11.18 -8.70 3.32
C ARG A 47 9.76 -8.66 2.77
N THR A 48 8.85 -7.91 3.41
CA THR A 48 7.46 -7.74 2.95
C THR A 48 7.43 -7.03 1.61
N ARG A 49 8.23 -5.96 1.40
CA ARG A 49 8.35 -5.28 0.11
C ARG A 49 8.77 -6.23 -1.01
N LYS A 50 9.78 -7.06 -0.73
CA LYS A 50 10.26 -8.07 -1.69
C LYS A 50 9.18 -9.08 -2.03
N LEU A 51 8.53 -9.67 -1.02
CA LEU A 51 7.44 -10.64 -1.23
C LEU A 51 6.32 -10.06 -2.07
N LEU A 52 5.89 -8.84 -1.77
CA LEU A 52 4.86 -8.18 -2.54
C LEU A 52 5.33 -8.01 -3.99
N ARG A 53 6.47 -7.36 -4.25
CA ARG A 53 6.94 -7.13 -5.63
C ARG A 53 7.18 -8.41 -6.44
N ASP A 54 7.67 -9.48 -5.81
CA ASP A 54 7.92 -10.77 -6.48
C ASP A 54 6.62 -11.58 -6.74
N LEU A 55 5.53 -11.29 -6.03
CA LEU A 55 4.25 -12.00 -6.18
C LEU A 55 3.26 -11.19 -7.02
N PRO A 56 2.77 -11.72 -8.16
CA PRO A 56 1.64 -11.15 -8.88
C PRO A 56 0.43 -11.00 -7.95
N VAL A 57 -0.36 -9.93 -8.11
CA VAL A 57 -1.52 -9.67 -7.24
C VAL A 57 -2.51 -10.83 -7.24
N GLU A 58 -2.68 -11.54 -8.37
CA GLU A 58 -3.54 -12.73 -8.46
C GLU A 58 -3.11 -13.87 -7.53
N ARG A 59 -1.84 -13.89 -7.10
CA ARG A 59 -1.29 -14.90 -6.17
C ARG A 59 -1.24 -14.42 -4.73
N ARG A 60 -1.53 -13.14 -4.46
CA ARG A 60 -1.61 -12.61 -3.11
C ARG A 60 -3.01 -12.86 -2.59
N ARG A 61 -3.20 -13.99 -1.90
CA ARG A 61 -4.44 -14.25 -1.17
C ARG A 61 -4.58 -13.22 -0.05
N ILE A 62 -5.23 -12.10 -0.35
CA ILE A 62 -5.83 -11.27 0.68
C ILE A 62 -7.04 -12.06 1.14
N ARG A 63 -6.83 -12.84 2.20
CA ARG A 63 -7.91 -13.53 2.88
C ARG A 63 -8.68 -12.45 3.62
N SER A 64 -9.76 -11.98 3.02
CA SER A 64 -10.78 -11.18 3.69
C SER A 64 -11.30 -12.01 4.85
N LEU A 65 -10.98 -11.61 6.08
CA LEU A 65 -11.67 -12.02 7.29
C LEU A 65 -12.27 -10.77 7.91
#